data_AF-A0A7U9S507-F1
#
_entry.id   AF-A0A7U9S507-F1
#
_cell.length_a   1.000
_cell.length_b   1.000
_cell.length_c   1.000
_cell.angle_alpha   90.00
_cell.angle_beta   90.00
_cell.angle_gamma   90.00
#
_symmetry.space_group_name_H-M   'P 1'
#
loop_
_entity.id
_entity.type
_entity.pdbx_description
1 polymer ?
#
loop_
_entity_poly.entity_id
_entity_poly.type
_entity_poly.pdbx_seq_one_letter_code
_entity_poly.pdbx_strand_id
1 'polypeptide(L)'
;MAFFDKLTQTASNVGKNVASSAAKVGSSAAVAAQEQTELAQLKSQVNVINQELDAFYVQIGRRYIDYVLETGDMPGIDASDLLKLMDPKMTKKKELEQQIIELEKEIKNKSVLREKQQAEETYLAEKAKLDKALAMELMSQSEYEVKLAIAKKKYDNFEEIRKVQQLADMNLITKEEKEAKIKELTE
;
A
#
# COMPACT_ATOMS: atom_id res chain seq x y z
N MET A 1 10.29 8.66 -32.25
CA MET A 1 10.92 7.33 -32.04
C MET A 1 11.84 7.29 -30.81
N ALA A 2 12.59 8.35 -30.46
CA ALA A 2 13.49 8.37 -29.29
C ALA A 2 12.84 8.18 -27.91
N PHE A 3 11.56 8.53 -27.74
CA PHE A 3 10.84 8.35 -26.47
C PHE A 3 10.39 6.90 -26.23
N PHE A 4 10.07 6.17 -27.31
CA PHE A 4 9.69 4.75 -27.28
C PHE A 4 10.89 3.86 -26.95
N ASP A 5 12.06 4.12 -27.53
CA ASP A 5 13.29 3.38 -27.21
C ASP A 5 13.72 3.53 -25.74
N LYS A 6 13.49 4.71 -25.15
CA LYS A 6 13.83 4.95 -23.74
C LYS A 6 12.90 4.21 -22.78
N LEU A 7 11.62 4.06 -23.14
CA LEU A 7 10.61 3.32 -22.38
C LEU A 7 10.81 1.80 -22.49
N THR A 8 11.08 1.27 -23.69
CA THR A 8 11.37 -0.17 -23.86
C THR A 8 12.68 -0.57 -23.20
N GLN A 9 13.71 0.28 -23.24
CA GLN A 9 14.97 0.04 -22.56
C GLN A 9 14.83 0.06 -21.02
N THR A 10 13.92 0.87 -20.50
CA THR A 10 13.57 0.88 -19.06
C THR A 10 12.78 -0.38 -18.67
N ALA A 11 11.81 -0.81 -19.48
CA ALA A 11 11.05 -2.05 -19.26
C ALA A 11 11.92 -3.32 -19.35
N SER A 12 12.87 -3.37 -20.29
CA SER A 12 13.86 -4.44 -20.45
C SER A 12 14.80 -4.57 -19.24
N ASN A 13 15.23 -3.44 -18.66
CA ASN A 13 16.14 -3.44 -17.53
C ASN A 13 15.46 -3.81 -16.20
N VAL A 14 14.15 -3.59 -16.07
CA VAL A 14 13.35 -4.06 -14.93
C VAL A 14 13.07 -5.58 -15.04
N GLY A 15 12.89 -6.11 -16.25
CA GLY A 15 12.63 -7.54 -16.48
C GLY A 15 13.76 -8.50 -16.11
N LYS A 16 15.02 -8.04 -16.08
CA LYS A 16 16.19 -8.90 -15.74
C LYS A 16 16.43 -9.08 -14.23
N ASN A 17 15.74 -8.33 -13.37
CA ASN A 17 15.87 -8.45 -11.91
C ASN A 17 14.84 -9.41 -11.27
N VAL A 18 13.98 -10.05 -12.07
CA VAL A 18 12.91 -10.94 -11.59
C VAL A 18 13.38 -12.40 -11.37
N ALA A 19 14.59 -12.76 -11.81
CA ALA A 19 15.04 -14.15 -11.76
C ALA A 19 15.60 -14.64 -10.40
N SER A 20 15.68 -13.79 -9.37
CA SER A 20 16.29 -14.18 -8.08
C SER A 20 15.37 -14.12 -6.84
N SER A 21 14.06 -13.93 -7.00
CA SER A 21 13.15 -13.71 -5.85
C SER A 21 12.57 -14.98 -5.22
N ALA A 22 13.09 -16.18 -5.55
CA ALA A 22 12.61 -17.45 -5.00
C ALA A 22 13.09 -17.74 -3.55
N ALA A 23 13.74 -16.81 -2.87
CA ALA A 23 14.28 -17.03 -1.53
C ALA A 23 14.12 -15.82 -0.61
N LYS A 24 12.90 -15.49 -0.18
CA LYS A 24 12.67 -14.56 0.96
C LYS A 24 11.48 -14.96 1.83
N VAL A 25 11.62 -16.09 2.53
CA VAL A 25 10.94 -16.30 3.81
C VAL A 25 11.78 -15.56 4.86
N GLY A 26 11.55 -14.26 5.03
CA GLY A 26 12.36 -13.45 5.95
C GLY A 26 11.65 -12.20 6.39
N SER A 27 11.19 -12.19 7.64
CA SER A 27 10.52 -11.10 8.38
C SER A 27 9.28 -10.47 7.73
N SER A 28 8.27 -10.14 8.56
CA SER A 28 7.04 -9.46 8.13
C SER A 28 7.29 -8.14 7.37
N ALA A 29 8.45 -7.51 7.61
CA ALA A 29 8.91 -6.31 6.92
C ALA A 29 9.30 -6.56 5.45
N ALA A 30 9.93 -7.69 5.09
CA ALA A 30 10.30 -7.94 3.70
C ALA A 30 9.07 -8.25 2.83
N VAL A 31 8.09 -8.97 3.40
CA VAL A 31 6.81 -9.23 2.72
C VAL A 31 6.05 -7.92 2.51
N ALA A 32 6.02 -7.03 3.51
CA ALA A 32 5.41 -5.70 3.35
C ALA A 32 6.11 -4.87 2.27
N ALA A 33 7.45 -4.89 2.21
CA ALA A 33 8.20 -4.17 1.19
C ALA A 33 7.95 -4.72 -0.22
N GLN A 34 7.81 -6.04 -0.36
CA GLN A 34 7.44 -6.67 -1.62
C GLN A 34 6.05 -6.24 -2.08
N GLU A 35 5.04 -6.32 -1.21
CA GLU A 35 3.67 -5.92 -1.53
C GLU A 35 3.58 -4.44 -1.96
N GLN A 36 4.36 -3.56 -1.31
CA GLN A 36 4.45 -2.15 -1.72
C GLN A 36 5.17 -1.95 -3.05
N THR A 37 6.15 -2.80 -3.36
CA THR A 37 6.84 -2.79 -4.66
C THR A 37 5.90 -3.22 -5.77
N GLU A 38 5.10 -4.27 -5.56
CA GLU A 38 4.08 -4.74 -6.50
C GLU A 38 3.03 -3.66 -6.75
N LEU A 39 2.54 -2.99 -5.69
CA LEU A 39 1.62 -1.86 -5.82
C LEU A 39 2.22 -0.70 -6.63
N ALA A 40 3.48 -0.34 -6.37
CA ALA A 40 4.17 0.71 -7.10
C ALA A 40 4.35 0.36 -8.58
N GLN A 41 4.64 -0.91 -8.89
CA GLN A 41 4.75 -1.39 -10.26
C GLN A 41 3.41 -1.30 -11.01
N LEU A 42 2.31 -1.72 -10.39
CA LEU A 42 0.98 -1.60 -11.01
C LEU A 42 0.60 -0.13 -11.26
N LYS A 43 0.83 0.75 -10.28
CA LYS A 43 0.62 2.21 -10.44
C LYS A 43 1.48 2.79 -11.56
N SER A 44 2.72 2.34 -11.69
CA SER A 44 3.60 2.74 -12.78
C SER A 44 3.06 2.30 -14.16
N GLN A 45 2.55 1.07 -14.27
CA GLN A 45 1.93 0.58 -15.51
C GLN A 45 0.69 1.39 -15.91
N VAL A 46 -0.18 1.73 -14.94
CA VAL A 46 -1.34 2.62 -15.19
C VAL A 46 -0.87 3.99 -15.67
N ASN A 47 0.17 4.55 -15.05
CA ASN A 47 0.71 5.84 -15.47
C ASN A 47 1.27 5.83 -16.90
N VAL A 48 1.97 4.75 -17.28
CA VAL A 48 2.46 4.59 -18.67
C VAL A 48 1.27 4.52 -19.64
N ILE A 49 0.23 3.77 -19.32
CA ILE A 49 -0.97 3.70 -20.18
C ILE A 49 -1.65 5.08 -20.29
N ASN A 50 -1.74 5.84 -19.19
CA ASN A 50 -2.26 7.21 -19.25
C ASN A 50 -1.45 8.10 -20.19
N GLN A 51 -0.12 8.05 -20.13
CA GLN A 51 0.73 8.81 -21.03
C GLN A 51 0.53 8.42 -22.51
N GLU A 52 0.33 7.14 -22.80
CA GLU A 52 0.01 6.67 -24.15
C GLU A 52 -1.36 7.18 -24.61
N LEU A 53 -2.37 7.13 -23.75
CA LEU A 53 -3.72 7.66 -24.02
C LEU A 53 -3.69 9.17 -24.28
N ASP A 54 -2.96 9.92 -23.46
CA ASP A 54 -2.75 11.37 -23.63
C ASP A 54 -2.11 11.68 -24.99
N ALA A 55 -1.13 10.88 -25.42
CA ALA A 55 -0.53 11.03 -26.74
C ALA A 55 -1.55 10.79 -27.86
N PHE A 56 -2.46 9.81 -27.72
CA PHE A 56 -3.53 9.59 -28.69
C PHE A 56 -4.54 10.74 -28.72
N TYR A 57 -4.95 11.26 -27.57
CA TYR A 57 -5.84 12.43 -27.50
C TYR A 57 -5.21 13.66 -28.18
N VAL A 58 -3.92 13.90 -27.95
CA VAL A 58 -3.18 14.98 -28.64
C VAL A 58 -3.12 14.76 -30.15
N GLN A 59 -2.94 13.52 -30.62
CA GLN A 59 -2.93 13.23 -32.05
C GLN A 59 -4.29 13.46 -32.71
N ILE A 60 -5.38 13.06 -32.04
CA ILE A 60 -6.74 13.34 -32.52
C ILE A 60 -6.96 14.86 -32.62
N GLY A 61 -6.59 15.61 -31.57
CA GLY A 61 -6.70 17.06 -31.56
C GLY A 61 -5.84 17.75 -32.64
N ARG A 62 -4.63 17.25 -32.90
CA ARG A 62 -3.78 17.76 -33.99
C ARG A 62 -4.43 17.54 -35.35
N ARG A 63 -4.94 16.33 -35.63
CA ARG A 63 -5.67 16.04 -36.87
C ARG A 63 -6.85 17.00 -37.06
N TYR A 64 -7.54 17.38 -35.97
CA TYR A 64 -8.62 18.36 -36.04
C TYR A 64 -8.12 19.70 -36.54
N ILE A 65 -7.11 20.22 -35.85
CA ILE A 65 -6.59 21.56 -36.07
C ILE A 65 -5.98 21.67 -37.45
N ASP A 66 -5.18 20.68 -37.86
CA ASP A 66 -4.53 20.63 -39.17
C ASP A 66 -5.57 20.69 -40.29
N TYR A 67 -6.66 19.91 -40.18
CA TYR A 67 -7.74 19.96 -41.16
C TYR A 67 -8.45 21.32 -41.21
N VAL A 68 -8.80 21.89 -40.04
CA VAL A 68 -9.48 23.19 -39.97
C VAL A 68 -8.60 24.29 -40.56
N LEU A 69 -7.28 24.24 -40.35
CA LEU A 69 -6.33 25.20 -40.91
C LEU A 69 -6.20 25.08 -42.43
N GLU A 70 -6.22 23.86 -42.97
CA GLU A 70 -6.09 23.62 -44.42
C GLU A 70 -7.37 23.96 -45.19
N THR A 71 -8.53 23.66 -44.62
CA THR A 71 -9.82 23.72 -45.33
C THR A 71 -10.69 24.91 -44.94
N GLY A 72 -10.44 25.51 -43.77
CA GLY A 72 -11.30 26.55 -43.18
C GLY A 72 -12.66 26.04 -42.69
N ASP A 73 -12.90 24.73 -42.73
CA ASP A 73 -14.17 24.08 -42.38
C ASP A 73 -14.01 23.23 -41.10
N MET A 74 -15.10 22.99 -40.36
CA MET A 74 -15.09 22.14 -39.15
C MET A 74 -15.63 20.74 -39.47
N PRO A 75 -14.80 19.77 -39.85
CA PRO A 75 -15.26 18.44 -40.21
C PRO A 75 -15.53 17.56 -38.99
N GLY A 76 -16.11 16.38 -39.23
CA GLY A 76 -15.91 15.22 -38.38
C GLY A 76 -14.56 14.56 -38.68
N ILE A 77 -13.74 14.29 -37.67
CA ILE A 77 -12.50 13.52 -37.84
C ILE A 77 -12.81 12.03 -37.78
N ASP A 78 -12.28 11.28 -38.74
CA ASP A 78 -12.15 9.84 -38.59
C ASP A 78 -10.95 9.50 -37.68
N ALA A 79 -11.25 9.15 -36.43
CA ALA A 79 -10.27 8.69 -35.44
C ALA A 79 -10.36 7.16 -35.21
N SER A 80 -11.03 6.42 -36.11
CA SER A 80 -11.30 4.99 -35.92
C SER A 80 -10.03 4.14 -35.78
N ASP A 81 -8.95 4.53 -36.45
CA ASP A 81 -7.63 3.90 -36.35
C ASP A 81 -7.02 4.06 -34.96
N LEU A 82 -7.08 5.28 -34.40
CA LEU A 82 -6.58 5.58 -33.06
C LEU A 82 -7.46 4.96 -31.97
N LEU A 83 -8.78 5.00 -32.13
CA LEU A 83 -9.72 4.39 -31.19
C LEU A 83 -9.49 2.87 -31.05
N LYS A 84 -9.25 2.16 -32.17
CA LYS A 84 -8.89 0.73 -32.14
C LYS A 84 -7.62 0.43 -31.35
N LEU A 85 -6.66 1.37 -31.29
CA LEU A 85 -5.44 1.23 -30.51
C LEU A 85 -5.64 1.61 -29.03
N MET A 86 -6.57 2.53 -28.76
CA MET A 86 -6.90 3.01 -27.41
C MET A 86 -7.79 2.03 -26.63
N ASP A 87 -8.78 1.42 -27.28
CA ASP A 87 -9.73 0.50 -26.64
C ASP A 87 -9.07 -0.59 -25.78
N PRO A 88 -8.11 -1.39 -26.29
CA PRO A 88 -7.45 -2.40 -25.45
C PRO A 88 -6.65 -1.79 -24.30
N LYS A 89 -6.09 -0.59 -24.47
CA LYS A 89 -5.35 0.13 -23.42
C LYS A 89 -6.29 0.63 -22.33
N MET A 90 -7.47 1.14 -22.70
CA MET A 90 -8.51 1.56 -21.76
C MET A 90 -9.05 0.37 -20.94
N THR A 91 -9.27 -0.78 -21.59
CA THR A 91 -9.66 -2.02 -20.90
C THR A 91 -8.57 -2.47 -19.93
N LYS A 92 -7.32 -2.56 -20.39
CA LYS A 92 -6.19 -2.94 -19.55
C LYS A 92 -5.98 -1.97 -18.38
N LYS A 93 -6.17 -0.67 -18.58
CA LYS A 93 -6.12 0.33 -17.51
C LYS A 93 -7.14 0.02 -16.42
N LYS A 94 -8.40 -0.22 -16.79
CA LYS A 94 -9.47 -0.56 -15.82
C LYS A 94 -9.15 -1.83 -15.04
N GLU A 95 -8.64 -2.86 -15.72
CA GLU A 95 -8.22 -4.12 -15.07
C GLU A 95 -7.08 -3.88 -14.06
N LEU A 96 -6.07 -3.08 -14.42
CA LEU A 96 -4.97 -2.74 -13.53
C LEU A 96 -5.42 -1.86 -12.36
N GLU A 97 -6.33 -0.91 -12.58
CA GLU A 97 -6.93 -0.10 -11.52
C GLU A 97 -7.71 -0.97 -10.52
N GLN A 98 -8.44 -1.97 -11.01
CA GLN A 98 -9.14 -2.94 -10.17
C GLN A 98 -8.15 -3.79 -9.35
N GLN A 99 -7.07 -4.27 -9.96
CA GLN A 99 -6.00 -5.00 -9.26
C GLN A 99 -5.32 -4.15 -8.18
N ILE A 100 -5.11 -2.85 -8.44
CA ILE A 100 -4.58 -1.90 -7.45
C ILE A 100 -5.51 -1.82 -6.24
N ILE A 101 -6.81 -1.66 -6.46
CA ILE A 101 -7.80 -1.57 -5.36
C ILE A 101 -7.81 -2.86 -4.52
N GLU A 102 -7.79 -4.01 -5.18
CA GLU A 102 -7.77 -5.32 -4.50
C GLU A 102 -6.48 -5.50 -3.70
N LEU A 103 -5.32 -5.19 -4.30
CA LEU A 103 -4.03 -5.29 -3.63
C LEU A 103 -3.92 -4.30 -2.45
N GLU A 104 -4.40 -3.07 -2.57
CA GLU A 104 -4.42 -2.11 -1.47
C GLU A 104 -5.28 -2.62 -0.30
N LYS A 105 -6.43 -3.23 -0.60
CA LYS A 105 -7.29 -3.85 0.41
C LYS A 105 -6.59 -5.02 1.09
N GLU A 106 -5.90 -5.87 0.32
CA GLU A 106 -5.12 -6.98 0.87
C GLU A 106 -3.97 -6.51 1.75
N ILE A 107 -3.18 -5.52 1.30
CA ILE A 107 -2.07 -4.94 2.06
C ILE A 107 -2.59 -4.39 3.38
N LYS A 108 -3.70 -3.65 3.35
CA LYS A 108 -4.32 -3.11 4.56
C LYS A 108 -4.76 -4.23 5.50
N ASN A 109 -5.44 -5.25 5.02
CA ASN A 109 -5.87 -6.39 5.84
C ASN A 109 -4.69 -7.17 6.44
N LYS A 110 -3.65 -7.44 5.63
CA LYS A 110 -2.44 -8.14 6.09
C LYS A 110 -1.65 -7.29 7.09
N SER A 111 -1.62 -5.96 6.93
CA SER A 111 -0.97 -5.07 7.91
C SER A 111 -1.65 -5.15 9.28
N VAL A 112 -2.99 -5.14 9.32
CA VAL A 112 -3.78 -5.31 10.56
C VAL A 112 -3.41 -6.63 11.25
N LEU A 113 -3.37 -7.70 10.46
CA LEU A 113 -3.11 -9.04 10.97
C LEU A 113 -1.68 -9.18 11.51
N ARG A 114 -0.70 -8.57 10.83
CA ARG A 114 0.70 -8.48 11.29
C ARG A 114 0.83 -7.67 12.57
N GLU A 115 0.15 -6.53 12.68
CA GLU A 115 0.18 -5.71 13.90
C GLU A 115 -0.43 -6.46 15.09
N LYS A 116 -1.54 -7.20 14.87
CA LYS A 116 -2.15 -8.06 15.89
C LYS A 116 -1.20 -9.18 16.33
N GLN A 117 -0.54 -9.84 15.37
CA GLN A 117 0.48 -10.86 15.68
C GLN A 117 1.65 -10.29 16.47
N GLN A 118 2.13 -9.09 16.12
CA GLN A 118 3.17 -8.40 16.88
C GLN A 118 2.71 -8.06 18.29
N ALA A 119 1.47 -7.60 18.47
CA ALA A 119 0.90 -7.36 19.80
C ALA A 119 0.86 -8.64 20.65
N GLU A 120 0.46 -9.76 20.06
CA GLU A 120 0.47 -11.07 20.72
C GLU A 120 1.89 -11.52 21.09
N GLU A 121 2.86 -11.41 20.18
CA GLU A 121 4.26 -11.72 20.44
C GLU A 121 4.84 -10.85 21.56
N THR A 122 4.54 -9.54 21.58
CA THR A 122 5.00 -8.64 22.65
C THR A 122 4.40 -9.01 24.01
N TYR A 123 3.12 -9.38 24.05
CA TYR A 123 2.46 -9.87 25.26
C TYR A 123 3.09 -11.18 25.77
N LEU A 124 3.32 -12.15 24.88
CA LEU A 124 3.95 -13.42 25.24
C LEU A 124 5.40 -13.23 25.71
N ALA A 125 6.15 -12.34 25.07
CA ALA A 125 7.51 -12.00 25.48
C ALA A 125 7.54 -11.29 26.84
N GLU A 126 6.59 -10.39 27.12
CA GLU A 126 6.47 -9.73 28.42
C GLU A 126 6.07 -10.72 29.51
N LYS A 127 5.08 -11.58 29.24
CA LYS A 127 4.71 -12.69 30.12
C LYS A 127 5.91 -13.58 30.45
N ALA A 128 6.68 -14.00 29.44
CA ALA A 128 7.86 -14.85 29.67
C ALA A 128 8.93 -14.17 30.55
N LYS A 129 9.10 -12.84 30.42
CA LYS A 129 9.98 -12.06 31.31
C LYS A 129 9.46 -12.02 32.74
N LEU A 130 8.15 -11.81 32.92
CA LEU A 130 7.51 -11.81 34.23
C LEU A 130 7.59 -13.20 34.89
N ASP A 131 7.33 -14.27 34.13
CA ASP A 131 7.42 -15.66 34.59
C ASP A 131 8.84 -15.97 35.09
N LYS A 132 9.86 -15.54 34.34
CA LYS A 132 11.26 -15.71 34.73
C LYS A 132 11.62 -14.90 35.97
N ALA A 133 11.12 -13.67 36.10
CA ALA A 133 11.38 -12.83 37.27
C ALA A 133 10.72 -13.40 38.53
N LEU A 134 9.51 -13.93 38.42
CA LEU A 134 8.81 -14.63 39.51
C LEU A 134 9.56 -15.91 39.92
N ALA A 135 9.99 -16.72 38.94
CA ALA A 135 10.75 -17.96 39.20
C ALA A 135 12.13 -17.72 39.84
N MET A 136 12.71 -16.54 39.64
CA MET A 136 13.96 -16.10 40.29
C MET A 136 13.72 -15.35 41.60
N GLU A 137 12.48 -15.28 42.08
CA GLU A 137 12.07 -14.54 43.29
C GLU A 137 12.45 -13.05 43.25
N LEU A 138 12.65 -12.48 42.05
CA LEU A 138 12.97 -11.07 41.84
C LEU A 138 11.72 -10.17 41.95
N MET A 139 10.52 -10.76 42.02
CA MET A 139 9.28 -10.05 42.29
C MET A 139 8.33 -10.90 43.13
N SER A 140 7.44 -10.23 43.87
CA SER A 140 6.35 -10.89 44.58
C SER A 140 5.26 -11.37 43.61
N GLN A 141 4.48 -12.36 44.04
CA GLN A 141 3.36 -12.87 43.25
C GLN A 141 2.29 -11.80 42.98
N SER A 142 2.05 -10.89 43.92
CA SER A 142 1.16 -9.75 43.74
C SER A 142 1.65 -8.76 42.66
N GLU A 143 2.96 -8.49 42.60
CA GLU A 143 3.53 -7.61 41.56
C GLU A 143 3.50 -8.27 40.17
N TYR A 144 3.67 -9.59 40.11
CA TYR A 144 3.53 -10.37 38.89
C TYR A 144 2.10 -10.25 38.34
N GLU A 145 1.08 -10.49 39.16
CA GLU A 145 -0.32 -10.46 38.74
C GLU A 145 -0.75 -9.08 38.24
N VAL A 146 -0.32 -8.00 38.91
CA VAL A 146 -0.59 -6.62 38.48
C VAL A 146 0.05 -6.34 37.12
N LYS A 147 1.33 -6.70 36.93
CA LYS A 147 2.03 -6.46 35.64
C LYS A 147 1.46 -7.32 34.52
N LEU A 148 1.12 -8.57 34.78
CA LEU A 148 0.49 -9.46 33.81
C LEU A 148 -0.90 -8.95 33.42
N ALA A 149 -1.68 -8.44 34.39
CA ALA A 149 -2.99 -7.85 34.13
C ALA A 149 -2.89 -6.60 33.25
N ILE A 150 -1.91 -5.72 33.49
CA ILE A 150 -1.65 -4.55 32.64
C ILE A 150 -1.24 -4.98 31.22
N ALA A 151 -0.32 -5.94 31.09
CA ALA A 151 0.11 -6.45 29.79
C ALA A 151 -1.04 -7.12 29.03
N LYS A 152 -1.92 -7.84 29.75
CA LYS A 152 -3.12 -8.46 29.18
C LYS A 152 -4.16 -7.43 28.76
N LYS A 153 -4.45 -6.41 29.57
CA LYS A 153 -5.32 -5.29 29.20
C LYS A 153 -4.84 -4.58 27.93
N LYS A 154 -3.52 -4.36 27.80
CA LYS A 154 -2.92 -3.77 26.59
C LYS A 154 -3.17 -4.61 25.34
N TYR A 155 -3.06 -5.93 25.46
CA TYR A 155 -3.34 -6.85 24.36
C TYR A 155 -4.84 -6.93 24.02
N ASP A 156 -5.70 -7.06 25.04
CA ASP A 156 -7.15 -7.16 24.88
C ASP A 156 -7.73 -5.88 24.24
N ASN A 157 -7.21 -4.71 24.63
CA ASN A 157 -7.61 -3.40 24.09
C ASN A 157 -6.81 -2.96 22.85
N PHE A 158 -6.05 -3.87 22.22
CA PHE A 158 -5.21 -3.55 21.06
C PHE A 158 -5.99 -2.84 19.93
N GLU A 159 -7.18 -3.32 19.57
CA GLU A 159 -8.00 -2.71 18.51
C GLU A 159 -8.43 -1.27 18.86
N GLU A 160 -8.76 -1.01 20.13
CA GLU A 160 -9.13 0.34 20.58
C GLU A 160 -7.92 1.27 20.63
N ILE A 161 -6.78 0.79 21.13
CA ILE A 161 -5.51 1.54 21.12
C ILE A 161 -5.12 1.88 19.67
N ARG A 162 -5.28 0.93 18.76
CA ARG A 162 -5.00 1.11 17.34
C ARG A 162 -5.94 2.14 16.69
N LYS A 163 -7.24 2.12 16.99
CA LYS A 163 -8.18 3.14 16.52
C LYS A 163 -7.80 4.52 17.02
N VAL A 164 -7.45 4.64 18.31
CA VAL A 164 -6.99 5.92 18.89
C VAL A 164 -5.71 6.41 18.20
N GLN A 165 -4.76 5.51 17.90
CA GLN A 165 -3.57 5.84 17.12
C GLN A 165 -3.93 6.31 15.71
N GLN A 166 -4.84 5.64 15.01
CA GLN A 166 -5.29 6.06 13.68
C GLN A 166 -5.97 7.43 13.70
N LEU A 167 -6.81 7.72 14.70
CA LEU A 167 -7.40 9.04 14.86
C LEU A 167 -6.35 10.13 15.03
N ALA A 168 -5.28 9.85 15.78
CA ALA A 168 -4.17 10.78 15.96
C ALA A 168 -3.36 10.96 14.68
N ASP A 169 -3.10 9.88 13.93
CA ASP A 169 -2.37 9.94 12.65
C ASP A 169 -3.15 10.72 11.58
N MET A 170 -4.49 10.68 11.66
CA MET A 170 -5.39 11.51 10.84
C MET A 170 -5.53 12.95 11.35
N ASN A 171 -4.81 13.34 12.42
CA ASN A 171 -4.91 14.63 13.10
C ASN A 171 -6.34 14.97 13.59
N LEU A 172 -7.15 13.95 13.88
CA LEU A 172 -8.51 14.11 14.41
C LEU A 172 -8.52 14.30 15.93
N ILE A 173 -7.44 13.92 16.61
CA ILE A 173 -7.22 14.11 18.04
C ILE A 173 -5.80 14.61 18.29
N THR A 174 -5.57 15.30 19.41
CA THR A 174 -4.24 15.76 19.80
C THR A 174 -3.38 14.63 20.40
N LYS A 175 -2.07 14.86 20.51
CA LYS A 175 -1.16 13.91 21.17
C LYS A 175 -1.52 13.68 22.64
N GLU A 176 -1.96 14.73 23.33
CA GLU A 176 -2.39 14.68 24.73
C GLU A 176 -3.66 13.85 24.89
N GLU A 177 -4.64 14.02 23.98
CA GLU A 177 -5.87 13.20 23.97
C GLU A 177 -5.58 11.73 23.63
N LYS A 178 -4.62 11.47 22.74
CA LYS A 178 -4.14 10.11 22.45
C LYS A 178 -3.57 9.45 23.70
N GLU A 179 -2.67 10.14 24.41
CA GLU A 179 -2.03 9.61 25.61
C GLU A 179 -3.04 9.34 26.73
N ALA A 180 -4.00 10.25 26.94
CA ALA A 180 -5.07 10.06 27.92
C ALA A 180 -5.93 8.83 27.60
N LYS A 181 -6.38 8.68 26.35
CA LYS A 181 -7.21 7.52 25.92
C LYS A 181 -6.45 6.20 25.98
N ILE A 182 -5.17 6.18 25.61
CA ILE A 182 -4.35 4.97 25.74
C ILE A 182 -4.16 4.61 27.22
N LYS A 183 -3.98 5.60 28.10
CA LYS A 183 -3.86 5.36 29.53
C LYS A 183 -5.12 4.74 30.13
N GLU A 184 -6.30 5.25 29.80
CA GLU A 184 -7.60 4.67 30.21
C GLU A 184 -7.78 3.22 29.73
N LEU A 185 -7.24 2.88 28.55
CA LEU A 185 -7.33 1.54 27.98
C LEU A 185 -6.28 0.58 28.57
N THR A 186 -5.32 1.04 29.37
CA THR A 186 -4.16 0.21 29.77
C THR A 186 -3.87 0.17 31.27
N GLU A 187 -4.35 1.14 32.04
CA GLU A 187 -4.26 1.21 33.51
C GLU A 187 -5.62 0.92 34.15
#